data_AF-A0A931XMP8-F1
#
_entry.id   AF-A0A931XMP8-F1
#
_cell.length_a   1.000
_cell.length_b   1.000
_cell.length_c   1.000
_cell.angle_alpha   90.00
_cell.angle_beta   90.00
_cell.angle_gamma   90.00
#
_symmetry.space_group_name_H-M   'P 1'
#
loop_
_entity.id
_entity.type
_entity.pdbx_description
1 polymer ?
#
loop_
_entity_poly.entity_id
_entity_poly.type
_entity_poly.pdbx_seq_one_letter_code
_entity_poly.pdbx_strand_id
1 'polypeptide(L)'
;NPTFVDYLMPTWNMIPRIETVLVKGYPGSGPYGAKGAGEIACVPVLACIANAIYKAVGVRVTKLPLSPENVLRAIREQKKPAS
;
A
#
# COMPACT_ATOMS: atom_id res chain seq x y z
N ASN A 1 -17.31 2.37 -12.89
CA ASN A 1 -16.64 3.67 -13.03
C ASN A 1 -15.67 3.59 -14.21
N PRO A 2 -16.16 3.81 -15.44
CA PRO A 2 -15.38 3.55 -16.67
C PRO A 2 -14.58 4.76 -17.15
N THR A 3 -14.72 5.94 -16.52
CA THR A 3 -14.05 7.17 -16.94
C THR A 3 -12.81 7.41 -16.08
N PHE A 4 -11.82 8.13 -16.61
CA PHE A 4 -10.67 8.59 -15.82
C PHE A 4 -10.99 9.75 -14.88
N VAL A 5 -12.22 10.30 -14.95
CA VAL A 5 -12.67 11.34 -14.03
C VAL A 5 -12.89 10.74 -12.65
N ASP A 6 -13.64 9.63 -12.61
CA ASP A 6 -14.02 9.05 -11.33
C ASP A 6 -13.10 7.85 -10.97
N TYR A 7 -12.45 7.17 -11.93
CA TYR A 7 -11.43 6.15 -11.66
C TYR A 7 -10.09 6.83 -11.38
N LEU A 8 -9.91 7.22 -10.11
CA LEU A 8 -8.77 8.01 -9.69
C LEU A 8 -7.44 7.30 -9.96
N MET A 9 -6.68 7.84 -10.88
CA MET A 9 -5.28 7.49 -11.11
C MET A 9 -4.38 8.46 -10.34
N PRO A 10 -3.31 7.97 -9.68
CA PRO A 10 -2.37 8.86 -8.99
C PRO A 10 -1.75 9.88 -9.94
N THR A 11 -1.77 11.15 -9.54
CA THR A 11 -1.04 12.23 -10.21
C THR A 11 0.33 12.45 -9.56
N TRP A 12 1.21 13.19 -10.23
CA TRP A 12 2.60 13.41 -9.79
C TRP A 12 2.74 13.85 -8.32
N ASN A 13 1.87 14.75 -7.86
CA ASN A 13 1.87 15.29 -6.51
C ASN A 13 1.41 14.29 -5.42
N MET A 14 0.85 13.14 -5.80
CA MET A 14 0.43 12.10 -4.85
C MET A 14 1.52 11.05 -4.58
N ILE A 15 2.56 11.02 -5.41
CA ILE A 15 3.62 10.02 -5.33
C ILE A 15 4.64 10.46 -4.25
N PRO A 16 4.87 9.64 -3.21
CA PRO A 16 5.91 9.94 -2.23
C PRO A 16 7.30 9.78 -2.86
N ARG A 17 8.34 10.28 -2.18
CA ARG A 17 9.72 9.96 -2.56
C ARG A 17 9.93 8.45 -2.47
N ILE A 18 10.35 7.83 -3.58
CA ILE A 18 10.67 6.40 -3.65
C ILE A 18 12.20 6.25 -3.58
N GLU A 19 12.67 5.49 -2.61
CA GLU A 19 14.08 5.07 -2.50
C GLU A 19 14.19 3.59 -2.88
N THR A 20 15.09 3.28 -3.80
CA THR A 20 15.27 1.92 -4.32
C THR A 20 16.60 1.36 -3.85
N VAL A 21 16.57 0.21 -3.20
CA VAL A 21 17.76 -0.52 -2.75
C VAL A 21 17.85 -1.86 -3.47
N LEU A 22 18.96 -2.09 -4.17
CA LEU A 22 19.23 -3.38 -4.80
C LEU A 22 19.81 -4.34 -3.78
N VAL A 23 19.02 -5.34 -3.39
CA VAL A 23 19.43 -6.36 -2.42
C VAL A 23 19.98 -7.57 -3.16
N LYS A 24 21.26 -7.90 -2.90
CA LYS A 24 21.89 -9.10 -3.45
C LYS A 24 21.53 -10.30 -2.57
N GLY A 25 20.62 -11.13 -3.06
CA GLY A 25 20.30 -12.43 -2.47
C GLY A 25 21.09 -13.58 -3.11
N TYR A 26 20.66 -14.82 -2.82
CA TYR A 26 21.14 -16.01 -3.53
C TYR A 26 20.92 -15.90 -5.05
N PRO A 27 21.75 -16.55 -5.90
CA PRO A 27 21.53 -16.58 -7.34
C PRO A 27 20.14 -17.11 -7.71
N GLY A 28 19.48 -16.47 -8.66
CA GLY A 28 18.24 -16.96 -9.28
C GLY A 28 18.50 -17.89 -10.46
N SER A 29 17.42 -18.39 -11.06
CA SER A 29 17.45 -19.25 -12.25
C SER A 29 17.70 -18.50 -13.56
N GLY A 30 17.68 -17.17 -13.55
CA GLY A 30 17.93 -16.35 -14.73
C GLY A 30 19.42 -16.28 -15.12
N PRO A 31 19.72 -15.75 -16.32
CA PRO A 31 21.09 -15.53 -16.75
C PRO A 31 21.85 -14.67 -15.74
N TYR A 32 23.12 -15.00 -15.51
CA TYR A 32 23.99 -14.35 -14.52
C TYR A 32 23.44 -14.38 -13.08
N GLY A 33 22.52 -15.31 -12.76
CA GLY A 33 21.91 -15.43 -11.44
C GLY A 33 20.79 -14.42 -11.18
N ALA A 34 20.21 -13.83 -12.23
CA ALA A 34 19.13 -12.85 -12.11
C ALA A 34 17.82 -13.47 -11.54
N LYS A 35 17.01 -12.60 -10.93
CA LYS A 35 15.66 -12.90 -10.42
C LYS A 35 14.65 -11.90 -10.96
N GLY A 36 13.38 -12.30 -11.05
CA GLY A 36 12.30 -11.41 -11.45
C GLY A 36 12.12 -10.27 -10.44
N ALA A 37 12.01 -9.03 -10.94
CA ALA A 37 11.87 -7.83 -10.12
C ALA A 37 10.63 -6.97 -10.44
N GLY A 38 9.89 -7.29 -11.51
CA GLY A 38 8.80 -6.45 -12.00
C GLY A 38 7.60 -6.35 -11.05
N GLU A 39 7.19 -7.47 -10.44
CA GLU A 39 6.00 -7.51 -9.57
C GLU A 39 6.32 -7.31 -8.10
N ILE A 40 7.51 -7.75 -7.65
CA ILE A 40 7.89 -7.79 -6.23
C ILE A 40 7.90 -6.40 -5.58
N ALA A 41 8.12 -5.34 -6.36
CA ALA A 41 8.07 -3.97 -5.87
C ALA A 41 6.64 -3.48 -5.64
N CYS A 42 5.65 -4.05 -6.33
CA CYS A 42 4.25 -3.66 -6.26
C CYS A 42 3.47 -4.44 -5.19
N VAL A 43 3.73 -5.74 -5.06
CA VAL A 43 3.03 -6.65 -4.12
C VAL A 43 2.95 -6.11 -2.68
N PRO A 44 4.05 -5.62 -2.04
CA PRO A 44 4.00 -5.22 -0.64
C PRO A 44 3.40 -3.83 -0.40
N VAL A 45 3.15 -3.03 -1.44
CA VAL A 45 2.79 -1.60 -1.30
C VAL A 45 1.54 -1.41 -0.46
N LEU A 46 0.46 -2.13 -0.77
CA LEU A 46 -0.81 -2.01 -0.04
C LEU A 46 -0.68 -2.42 1.43
N ALA A 47 0.04 -3.51 1.70
CA ALA A 47 0.28 -3.99 3.06
C ALA A 47 1.14 -3.00 3.86
N CYS A 48 2.16 -2.40 3.23
CA CYS A 48 3.02 -1.39 3.82
C CYS A 48 2.21 -0.15 4.23
N ILE A 49 1.36 0.37 3.35
CA ILE A 49 0.49 1.52 3.64
C ILE A 49 -0.50 1.19 4.76
N ALA A 50 -1.15 0.02 4.73
CA ALA A 50 -2.06 -0.39 5.79
C ALA A 50 -1.37 -0.50 7.15
N ASN A 51 -0.13 -1.02 7.20
CA ASN A 51 0.68 -1.08 8.41
C ASN A 51 1.10 0.32 8.89
N ALA A 52 1.42 1.24 7.98
CA ALA A 52 1.74 2.62 8.32
C ALA A 52 0.53 3.35 8.94
N ILE A 53 -0.67 3.17 8.38
CA ILE A 53 -1.92 3.68 8.97
C ILE A 53 -2.14 3.10 10.36
N TYR A 54 -2.02 1.78 10.51
CA TYR A 54 -2.15 1.13 11.83
C TYR A 54 -1.17 1.72 12.86
N LYS A 55 0.09 1.90 12.47
CA LYS A 55 1.10 2.53 13.32
C LYS A 55 0.76 3.98 13.68
N ALA A 56 0.13 4.73 12.78
CA ALA A 56 -0.19 6.14 12.98
C ALA A 56 -1.43 6.38 13.86
N VAL A 57 -2.47 5.57 13.72
CA VAL A 57 -3.77 5.81 14.38
C VAL A 57 -4.27 4.67 15.27
N GLY A 58 -3.56 3.55 15.34
CA GLY A 58 -3.93 2.39 16.18
C GLY A 58 -5.10 1.55 15.65
N VAL A 59 -5.55 1.80 14.41
CA VAL A 59 -6.70 1.11 13.79
C VAL A 59 -6.25 0.20 12.67
N ARG A 60 -6.67 -1.07 12.71
CA ARG A 60 -6.39 -2.02 11.64
C ARG A 60 -7.47 -1.94 10.56
N VAL A 61 -7.13 -1.34 9.41
CA VAL A 61 -8.04 -1.27 8.25
C VAL A 61 -7.74 -2.45 7.32
N THR A 62 -8.75 -3.30 7.09
CA THR A 62 -8.63 -4.51 6.24
C THR A 62 -9.46 -4.43 4.96
N LYS A 63 -10.20 -3.33 4.76
CA LYS A 63 -11.04 -3.09 3.58
C LYS A 63 -10.34 -2.11 2.64
N LEU A 64 -10.13 -2.54 1.39
CA LEU A 64 -9.68 -1.68 0.31
C LEU A 64 -10.88 -1.01 -0.41
N PRO A 65 -10.67 0.17 -1.04
CA PRO A 65 -9.46 0.99 -0.98
C PRO A 65 -9.27 1.65 0.40
N LEU A 66 -8.02 1.98 0.75
CA LEU A 66 -7.68 2.75 1.97
C LEU A 66 -8.03 4.25 1.80
N SER A 67 -9.25 4.55 1.37
CA SER A 67 -9.71 5.91 1.15
C SER A 67 -9.87 6.67 2.48
N PRO A 68 -9.80 8.02 2.48
CA PRO A 68 -10.00 8.81 3.69
C PRO A 68 -11.30 8.48 4.44
N GLU A 69 -12.40 8.22 3.72
CA GLU A 69 -13.70 7.89 4.30
C GLU A 69 -13.68 6.53 4.98
N ASN A 70 -13.02 5.54 4.36
CA ASN A 70 -12.90 4.19 4.92
C ASN A 70 -12.02 4.20 6.17
N VAL A 71 -10.91 4.95 6.15
CA VAL A 71 -10.02 5.11 7.31
C VAL A 71 -10.73 5.87 8.44
N LEU A 72 -11.41 6.98 8.12
CA LEU A 72 -12.16 7.77 9.10
C LEU A 72 -13.28 6.95 9.74
N ARG A 73 -14.01 6.15 8.96
CA ARG A 73 -15.04 5.25 9.47
C ARG A 73 -14.46 4.23 10.45
N ALA A 74 -13.35 3.58 10.09
CA ALA A 74 -12.68 2.62 10.96
C ALA A 74 -12.22 3.26 12.29
N ILE A 75 -11.70 4.48 12.25
CA ILE A 75 -11.34 5.24 13.46
C ILE A 75 -12.56 5.53 14.33
N ARG A 76 -13.70 5.91 13.73
CA ARG A 76 -14.93 6.18 14.49
C ARG A 76 -15.54 4.92 15.09
N GLU A 77 -15.49 3.80 14.39
CA GLU A 77 -15.99 2.52 14.88
C GLU A 77 -15.18 2.02 16.08
N GLN A 78 -13.86 2.18 16.09
CA GLN A 78 -13.02 1.81 17.25
C GLN A 78 -13.34 2.66 18.50
N LYS A 79 -13.76 3.92 18.33
CA LYS A 79 -14.08 4.83 19.45
C LYS A 79 -15.47 4.62 20.05
N LYS A 80 -16.36 3.85 19.41
CA LYS A 80 -17.66 3.55 20.01
C LYS A 80 -17.43 2.66 21.24
N PRO A 81 -17.99 3.01 22.41
CA PRO A 81 -17.95 2.10 23.55
C PRO A 81 -18.62 0.79 23.15
N ALA A 82 -18.05 -0.34 23.58
CA ALA A 82 -18.72 -1.62 23.49
C ALA A 82 -20.04 -1.49 24.27
N SER A 83 -21.16 -1.52 23.56
CA SER A 83 -22.50 -1.57 24.14
C SER A 83 -22.68 -2.86 24.93
#